data_AF-A0A0Q2LXF5-F1
#
_entry.id   AF-A0A0Q2LXF5-F1
#
_cell.length_a   1.000
_cell.length_b   1.000
_cell.length_c   1.000
_cell.angle_alpha   90.00
_cell.angle_beta   90.00
_cell.angle_gamma   90.00
#
_symmetry.space_group_name_H-M   'P 1'
#
loop_
_entity.id
_entity.type
_entity.pdbx_description
1 polymer ?
#
loop_
_entity_poly.entity_id
_entity_poly.type
_entity_poly.pdbx_seq_one_letter_code
_entity_poly.pdbx_strand_id
1 'polypeptide(L)' 'FPDGPQRYFDTIYNDDYCRKHGLLDQFPPEEPAVIDHPNDQVVQSWTRCATVVDPTGAMQ' A
#
# COMPACT_ATOMS: atom_id res chain seq x y z
N PHE A 1 8.22 -9.79 1.77
CA PHE A 1 7.30 -10.80 1.23
C PHE A 1 7.40 -12.07 2.07
N PRO A 2 6.29 -12.56 2.65
CA PRO A 2 6.29 -13.66 3.63
C PRO A 2 6.74 -15.01 3.06
N ASP A 3 6.89 -15.12 1.74
CA ASP A 3 7.18 -16.34 0.96
C ASP A 3 8.51 -16.27 0.18
N GLY A 4 9.33 -15.25 0.42
CA GLY A 4 10.70 -15.12 -0.07
C GLY A 4 10.85 -14.44 -1.44
N PRO A 5 11.99 -13.76 -1.67
CA PRO A 5 12.19 -12.93 -2.87
C PRO A 5 12.32 -13.73 -4.18
N GLN A 6 12.72 -15.00 -4.12
CA GLN A 6 12.87 -15.88 -5.29
C GLN A 6 11.57 -16.05 -6.08
N ARG A 7 10.41 -15.85 -5.45
CA ARG A 7 9.10 -15.91 -6.11
C ARG A 7 8.75 -14.64 -6.90
N TYR A 8 9.49 -13.56 -6.68
CA TYR A 8 9.26 -12.24 -7.29
C TYR A 8 10.44 -11.79 -8.15
N PHE A 9 11.41 -12.67 -8.38
CA PHE A 9 12.62 -12.36 -9.10
C PHE A 9 12.33 -11.80 -10.50
N ASP A 10 11.41 -12.44 -11.24
CA ASP A 10 11.00 -11.99 -12.58
C ASP A 10 9.93 -10.90 -12.59
N THR A 11 9.57 -10.33 -11.43
CA THR A 11 8.57 -9.25 -11.32
C THR A 11 9.20 -7.98 -10.76
N ILE A 12 8.86 -7.60 -9.53
CA ILE A 12 9.28 -6.33 -8.91
C ILE A 12 10.79 -6.19 -8.71
N TYR A 13 11.56 -7.29 -8.81
CA TYR A 13 13.03 -7.26 -8.80
C TYR A 13 13.67 -7.27 -10.19
N ASN A 14 12.87 -7.31 -11.26
CA ASN A 14 13.33 -7.30 -12.64
C ASN A 14 13.10 -5.90 -13.25
N ASP A 15 14.17 -5.25 -13.68
CA ASP A 15 14.11 -3.91 -14.25
C ASP A 15 13.22 -3.81 -15.51
N ASP A 16 13.26 -4.82 -16.39
CA ASP A 16 12.46 -4.82 -17.62
C ASP A 16 10.98 -4.99 -17.32
N TYR A 17 10.64 -5.82 -16.33
CA TYR A 17 9.29 -5.89 -15.79
C TYR A 17 8.86 -4.53 -15.24
N CYS A 18 9.70 -3.91 -14.40
CA CYS A 18 9.40 -2.61 -13.81
C CYS A 18 9.20 -1.51 -14.87
N ARG A 19 10.04 -1.44 -15.91
CA ARG A 19 9.88 -0.50 -17.04
C ARG A 19 8.59 -0.76 -17.81
N LYS A 20 8.32 -2.02 -18.14
CA LYS A 20 7.09 -2.43 -18.86
C LYS A 20 5.82 -2.02 -18.11
N HIS A 21 5.86 -2.05 -16.78
CA HIS A 21 4.72 -1.74 -15.92
C HIS A 21 4.75 -0.31 -15.33
N GLY A 22 5.70 0.54 -15.72
CA GLY A 22 5.78 1.93 -15.28
C GLY A 22 6.08 2.11 -13.79
N LEU A 23 6.82 1.17 -13.18
CA LEU A 23 7.09 1.14 -11.74
C LEU A 23 8.28 2.01 -11.30
N LEU A 24 9.06 2.55 -12.24
CA LEU A 24 10.33 3.23 -11.94
C LEU A 24 10.21 4.76 -11.87
N ASP A 25 9.20 5.35 -12.50
CA ASP A 25 9.11 6.80 -12.70
C ASP A 25 8.18 7.51 -11.71
N GLN A 26 7.68 6.79 -10.70
CA GLN A 26 6.78 7.33 -9.68
C GLN A 26 7.40 7.18 -8.30
N PHE A 27 7.70 8.32 -7.68
CA PHE A 27 8.08 8.33 -6.27
C PHE A 27 6.82 8.25 -5.41
N PRO A 28 6.77 7.35 -4.42
CA PRO A 28 5.71 7.41 -3.42
C PRO A 28 5.78 8.76 -2.69
N PRO A 29 4.66 9.25 -2.13
CA PRO A 29 4.67 10.37 -1.21
C PRO A 29 5.69 10.15 -0.09
N GLU A 30 6.35 11.21 0.37
CA GLU A 30 7.33 11.14 1.48
C GLU A 30 6.66 10.82 2.83
N GLU A 31 5.40 11.23 2.98
CA GLU A 31 4.59 11.04 4.17
C GLU A 31 3.21 10.47 3.77
N PRO A 32 2.57 9.68 4.66
CA PRO A 32 1.23 9.17 4.38
C PRO A 32 0.21 10.32 4.40
N ALA A 33 -0.86 10.18 3.61
CA ALA A 33 -2.06 10.97 3.83
C ALA A 33 -2.61 10.68 5.24
N VAL A 34 -3.31 11.64 5.85
CA VAL A 34 -3.92 11.46 7.17
C VAL A 34 -5.43 11.53 7.04
N ILE A 35 -6.11 10.55 7.63
CA ILE A 35 -7.56 10.56 7.86
C ILE A 35 -7.84 10.45 9.36
N ASP A 36 -8.94 11.04 9.79
CA ASP A 36 -9.30 11.09 11.21
C ASP A 36 -9.95 9.78 11.68
N HIS A 37 -10.76 9.14 10.83
CA HIS A 37 -11.46 7.91 11.15
C HIS A 37 -11.36 6.89 9.98
N PRO A 38 -11.21 5.58 10.27
CA PRO A 38 -11.02 4.55 9.23
C PRO A 38 -12.21 4.37 8.27
N ASN A 39 -13.40 4.88 8.62
CA ASN A 39 -14.62 4.80 7.80
C ASN A 39 -14.93 6.08 7.00
N ASP A 40 -14.09 7.11 7.06
CA ASP A 40 -14.37 8.39 6.39
C ASP A 40 -14.33 8.27 4.87
N GLN A 41 -13.44 7.44 4.34
CA GLN A 41 -13.27 7.22 2.91
C GLN A 41 -12.57 5.90 2.61
N VAL A 42 -12.77 5.38 1.40
CA VAL A 42 -11.93 4.32 0.85
C VAL A 42 -10.56 4.91 0.53
N VAL A 43 -9.51 4.41 1.20
CA VAL A 43 -8.13 4.82 0.93
C VAL A 43 -7.65 4.24 -0.40
N GLN A 44 -7.02 5.07 -1.23
CA GLN A 44 -6.51 4.69 -2.56
C GLN A 44 -4.98 4.72 -2.65
N SER A 45 -4.32 5.16 -1.58
CA SER A 45 -2.89 5.38 -1.49
C SER A 45 -2.40 5.10 -0.07
N TRP A 46 -1.10 5.26 0.15
CA TRP A 46 -0.51 5.18 1.48
C TRP A 46 -1.12 6.23 2.43
N THR A 47 -1.79 5.75 3.47
CA THR A 47 -2.58 6.59 4.40
C THR A 47 -2.40 6.08 5.83
N ARG A 48 -2.38 7.01 6.80
CA ARG A 48 -2.33 6.76 8.24
C ARG A 48 -3.65 7.20 8.88
N CYS A 49 -4.13 6.38 9.81
CA CYS A 49 -5.23 6.71 10.73
C CYS A 49 -4.77 6.37 12.15
N ALA A 50 -4.85 7.33 13.08
CA ALA A 50 -4.51 7.09 14.48
C ALA A 50 -5.68 6.49 15.29
N THR A 51 -6.90 6.65 14.79
CA THR A 51 -8.11 6.09 15.40
C THR A 51 -8.19 4.60 15.10
N VAL A 52 -8.10 3.78 16.15
CA VAL A 52 -8.27 2.31 16.07
C VAL A 52 -9.65 1.97 16.60
N VAL A 53 -10.47 1.35 15.75
CA VAL A 53 -11.80 0.85 16.10
C VAL A 53 -11.74 -0.65 16.38
N ASP A 54 -12.60 -1.14 17.27
CA ASP A 54 -12.76 -2.58 17.48
C ASP A 54 -13.38 -3.20 16.20
N PRO A 55 -12.66 -4.09 15.49
CA PRO A 55 -13.16 -4.68 14.26
C PRO A 55 -14.38 -5.58 14.48
N THR A 56 -14.64 -6.02 15.72
CA THR A 56 -15.80 -6.84 16.07
C THR A 56 -17.04 -6.02 16.39
N GLY A 57 -16.87 -4.74 16.73
CA GLY A 57 -17.97 -3.78 16.97
C GLY A 57 -18.22 -2.84 15.79
N ALA A 58 -17.33 -2.77 14.81
CA ALA A 58 -17.40 -1.85 13.67
C ALA A 58 -18.33 -2.32 12.53
N MET A 59 -18.81 -3.57 12.57
CA MET A 59 -19.77 -4.11 11.60
C MET A 59 -21.19 -4.00 12.15
N GLN A 60 -21.74 -2.79 12.16
CA GLN A 60 -23.16 -2.49 12.43
C GLN A 60 -23.66 -1.52 11.36
#